data_AF-A0A961NR67-F1
#
_entry.id   AF-A0A961NR67-F1
#
_cell.length_a   1.000
_cell.length_b   1.000
_cell.length_c   1.000
_cell.angle_alpha   90.00
_cell.angle_beta   90.00
_cell.angle_gamma   90.00
#
_symmetry.space_group_name_H-M   'P 1'
#
loop_
_entity.id
_entity.type
_entity.pdbx_description
1 polymer ?
#
loop_
_entity_poly.entity_id
_entity_poly.type
_entity_poly.pdbx_seq_one_letter_code
_entity_poly.pdbx_strand_id
1 'polypeptide(L)'
;MATRELVHRLNRIIGQIEAIKRSLEGGDSADCVKNIQLLKAVNNALKKFGEAYVSDHMTRCLEEGSSRKELEKNLKDVINSAFSL
;
A
#
# COMPACT_ATOMS: atom_id res chain seq x y z
N MET A 1 9.01 11.36 13.47
CA MET A 1 9.18 12.11 12.20
C MET A 1 8.64 11.33 11.00
N ALA A 2 8.87 10.02 10.92
CA ALA A 2 8.46 9.16 9.80
C ALA A 2 6.93 8.99 9.59
N THR A 3 6.15 9.03 10.66
CA THR A 3 4.67 8.92 10.58
C THR A 3 4.03 10.00 9.72
N ARG A 4 4.58 11.23 9.72
CA ARG A 4 4.04 12.34 8.92
C ARG A 4 4.16 12.09 7.43
N GLU A 5 5.28 11.51 6.99
CA GLU A 5 5.50 11.20 5.58
C GLU A 5 4.66 10.01 5.10
N LEU A 6 4.45 9.00 5.94
CA LEU A 6 3.52 7.90 5.66
C LEU A 6 2.09 8.41 5.48
N VAL A 7 1.64 9.34 6.33
CA VAL A 7 0.33 10.01 6.20
C VAL A 7 0.24 10.83 4.91
N HIS A 8 1.29 11.58 4.56
CA HIS A 8 1.32 12.33 3.30
C HIS A 8 1.19 11.41 2.07
N ARG A 9 1.84 10.24 2.08
CA ARG A 9 1.71 9.22 1.02
C ARG A 9 0.29 8.68 0.91
N LEU A 10 -0.33 8.34 2.05
CA LEU A 10 -1.72 7.87 2.08
C LEU A 10 -2.69 8.91 1.54
N ASN A 11 -2.56 10.17 1.94
CA ASN A 11 -3.41 11.25 1.45
C ASN A 11 -3.35 11.39 -0.09
N ARG A 12 -2.17 11.19 -0.69
CA ARG A 12 -2.02 11.18 -2.16
C ARG A 12 -2.73 9.99 -2.80
N ILE A 13 -2.60 8.79 -2.22
CA ILE A 13 -3.26 7.58 -2.71
C ILE A 13 -4.78 7.75 -2.65
N ILE A 14 -5.32 8.28 -1.54
CA ILE A 14 -6.74 8.57 -1.38
C ILE A 14 -7.21 9.53 -2.49
N GLY A 15 -6.46 10.60 -2.76
CA GLY A 15 -6.79 11.54 -3.83
C GLY A 15 -6.85 10.89 -5.22
N GLN A 16 -6.00 9.89 -5.49
CA GLN A 16 -6.03 9.12 -6.73
C GLN A 16 -7.25 8.20 -6.82
N ILE A 17 -7.61 7.53 -5.73
CA ILE A 17 -8.81 6.67 -5.64
C ILE A 17 -10.08 7.51 -5.84
N GLU A 18 -10.16 8.67 -5.19
CA GLU A 18 -11.27 9.61 -5.36
C GLU A 18 -11.39 10.14 -6.80
N ALA A 19 -10.27 10.30 -7.51
CA ALA A 19 -10.31 10.68 -8.92
C ALA A 19 -10.91 9.58 -9.81
N ILE A 20 -10.60 8.31 -9.53
CA ILE A 20 -11.19 7.15 -10.22
C ILE A 20 -12.69 7.09 -9.95
N LYS A 21 -13.08 7.23 -8.67
CA LYS A 21 -14.49 7.25 -8.25
C LYS A 21 -15.29 8.32 -9.00
N ARG A 22 -14.82 9.58 -9.00
CA ARG A 22 -15.46 10.67 -9.75
C ARG A 22 -15.54 10.39 -11.25
N SER A 23 -14.52 9.75 -11.82
CA SER A 23 -14.56 9.37 -13.24
C SER A 23 -15.63 8.33 -13.55
N LEU A 24 -15.95 7.41 -12.62
CA LEU A 24 -17.00 6.41 -12.80
C LEU A 24 -18.40 7.00 -12.62
N GLU A 25 -18.55 7.93 -11.67
CA GLU A 25 -19.81 8.61 -11.38
C GLU A 25 -20.25 9.58 -12.50
N GLY A 26 -19.31 10.04 -13.35
CA GLY A 26 -19.54 11.03 -14.40
C GLY A 26 -20.28 10.57 -15.66
N GLY A 27 -20.47 9.26 -15.87
CA GLY A 27 -21.24 8.70 -17.00
C GLY A 27 -20.57 8.77 -18.39
N ASP A 28 -20.56 7.62 -19.07
CA ASP A 28 -20.41 7.36 -20.53
C ASP A 28 -19.24 7.90 -21.37
N SER A 29 -18.28 8.64 -20.79
CA SER A 29 -16.97 8.82 -21.45
C SER A 29 -15.82 8.86 -20.47
N ALA A 30 -15.93 8.05 -19.41
CA ALA A 30 -14.78 7.73 -18.57
C ALA A 30 -13.71 7.11 -19.49
N ASP A 31 -12.69 7.90 -19.83
CA ASP A 31 -11.59 7.48 -20.68
C ASP A 31 -10.97 6.21 -20.08
N CYS A 32 -11.36 5.07 -20.64
CA CYS A 32 -11.05 3.74 -20.10
C CYS A 32 -9.54 3.60 -19.94
N VAL A 33 -8.77 4.13 -20.90
CA VAL A 33 -7.31 4.15 -20.87
C VAL A 33 -6.81 4.99 -19.69
N LYS A 34 -7.36 6.18 -19.49
CA LYS A 34 -7.02 7.04 -18.34
C LYS A 34 -7.31 6.37 -17.01
N ASN A 35 -8.44 5.68 -16.87
CA ASN A 35 -8.79 4.97 -15.64
C ASN A 35 -7.88 3.77 -15.38
N ILE A 36 -7.53 3.01 -16.42
CA ILE A 36 -6.53 1.94 -16.32
C ILE A 36 -5.16 2.49 -15.89
N GLN A 37 -4.75 3.63 -16.44
CA GLN A 37 -3.50 4.30 -16.05
C GLN A 37 -3.52 4.77 -14.59
N LEU A 38 -4.64 5.36 -14.14
CA LEU A 38 -4.84 5.78 -12.76
C LEU A 38 -4.81 4.57 -11.80
N LEU A 39 -5.49 3.48 -12.13
CA LEU A 39 -5.45 2.24 -11.35
C LEU A 39 -4.02 1.70 -11.22
N LYS A 40 -3.26 1.66 -12.32
CA LYS A 40 -1.84 1.29 -12.29
C LYS A 40 -1.02 2.20 -11.38
N ALA A 41 -1.27 3.50 -11.43
CA ALA A 41 -0.58 4.48 -10.58
C ALA A 41 -0.90 4.27 -9.09
N VAL A 42 -2.17 4.01 -8.75
CA VAL A 42 -2.61 3.68 -7.37
C VAL A 42 -1.91 2.43 -6.86
N ASN A 43 -1.88 1.35 -7.64
CA ASN A 43 -1.20 0.11 -7.26
C ASN A 43 0.29 0.33 -6.97
N ASN A 44 0.98 1.08 -7.84
CA ASN A 44 2.39 1.40 -7.64
C ASN A 44 2.61 2.29 -6.40
N ALA A 45 1.71 3.25 -6.14
CA ALA A 45 1.79 4.12 -4.97
C ALA A 45 1.56 3.34 -3.67
N LEU A 46 0.58 2.42 -3.65
CA LEU A 46 0.33 1.50 -2.54
C LEU A 46 1.52 0.59 -2.28
N LYS A 47 2.14 0.01 -3.32
CA LYS A 47 3.36 -0.80 -3.17
C LYS A 47 4.49 -0.02 -2.49
N LYS A 48 4.79 1.18 -3.00
CA LYS A 48 5.83 2.05 -2.43
C LYS A 48 5.51 2.53 -1.02
N PHE A 49 4.23 2.71 -0.71
CA PHE A 49 3.79 3.01 0.66
C PHE A 49 4.05 1.82 1.58
N GLY A 50 3.69 0.60 1.16
CA GLY A 50 3.96 -0.63 1.91
C GLY A 50 5.45 -0.84 2.19
N GLU A 51 6.30 -0.65 1.19
CA GLU A 51 7.76 -0.71 1.33
C GLU A 51 8.28 0.30 2.38
N ALA A 52 7.79 1.55 2.33
CA ALA A 52 8.18 2.59 3.28
C ALA A 52 7.66 2.30 4.70
N TYR A 53 6.42 1.81 4.82
CA TYR A 53 5.82 1.47 6.11
C TYR A 53 6.60 0.33 6.78
N VAL A 54 6.87 -0.75 6.04
CA VAL A 54 7.67 -1.87 6.57
C VAL A 54 9.05 -1.38 6.96
N SER A 55 9.74 -0.60 6.13
CA SER A 55 11.07 -0.08 6.48
C SER A 55 11.07 0.77 7.76
N ASP A 56 10.02 1.55 8.02
CA ASP A 56 9.93 2.42 9.20
C ASP A 56 9.49 1.68 10.47
N HIS A 57 8.61 0.70 10.31
CA HIS A 57 7.95 0.03 11.44
C HIS A 57 8.51 -1.37 11.73
N MET A 58 9.36 -1.95 10.87
CA MET A 58 9.82 -3.35 11.02
C MET A 58 10.48 -3.61 12.36
N THR A 59 11.43 -2.78 12.78
CA THR A 59 12.10 -2.96 14.08
C THR A 59 11.10 -2.93 15.23
N ARG A 60 10.19 -1.95 15.24
CA ARG A 60 9.15 -1.84 16.27
C ARG A 60 8.20 -3.05 16.25
N CYS A 61 7.77 -3.50 15.06
CA CYS A 61 6.93 -4.69 14.92
C CYS A 61 7.61 -5.96 15.46
N LEU A 62 8.94 -6.08 15.35
CA LEU A 62 9.70 -7.20 15.88
C LEU A 62 9.94 -7.09 17.39
N GLU A 63 10.01 -5.87 17.93
CA GLU A 63 10.23 -5.59 19.36
C GLU A 63 8.94 -5.65 20.20
N GLU A 64 7.82 -5.16 19.68
CA GLU A 64 6.55 -5.01 20.44
C GLU A 64 5.72 -6.29 20.51
N GLY A 65 5.98 -7.26 19.64
CA GLY A 65 5.18 -8.48 19.62
C GLY A 65 5.91 -9.57 18.92
N SER A 66 6.55 -10.46 19.69
CA SER A 66 6.66 -11.87 19.34
C SER A 66 7.47 -12.65 20.37
N SER A 67 6.89 -13.75 20.86
CA SER A 67 7.74 -14.89 21.21
C SER A 67 8.49 -15.36 19.96
N ARG A 68 9.66 -16.02 20.10
CA ARG A 68 10.46 -16.51 18.95
C ARG A 68 9.63 -17.28 17.89
N LYS A 69 8.54 -17.93 18.34
CA LYS A 69 7.59 -18.71 17.55
C LYS A 69 6.64 -17.84 16.70
N GLU A 70 6.21 -16.69 17.20
CA GLU A 70 5.40 -15.72 16.44
C GLU A 70 6.24 -15.01 15.39
N LEU A 71 7.50 -14.69 15.72
CA LEU A 71 8.43 -14.08 14.77
C LEU A 71 8.63 -14.99 13.55
N GLU A 72 8.82 -16.29 13.79
CA GLU A 72 8.98 -17.30 12.73
C GLU A 72 7.72 -17.44 11.86
N LYS A 73 6.53 -17.40 12.46
CA LYS A 73 5.26 -17.43 11.73
C LYS A 73 5.09 -16.18 10.87
N ASN A 74 5.30 -15.00 11.45
CA ASN A 74 5.17 -13.72 10.75
C ASN A 74 6.16 -13.64 9.57
N LEU A 75 7.39 -14.13 9.74
CA LEU A 75 8.35 -14.20 8.63
C LEU A 75 7.88 -15.11 7.49
N LYS A 76 7.33 -16.29 7.81
CA LYS A 76 6.78 -17.22 6.80
C LYS A 76 5.64 -16.60 6.01
N ASP A 77 4.73 -15.91 6.69
CA ASP A 77 3.57 -15.27 6.04
C ASP A 77 4.01 -14.12 5.11
N VAL A 78 5.01 -13.34 5.50
CA VAL A 78 5.61 -12.29 4.66
C VAL A 78 6.32 -12.89 3.44
N ILE A 79 7.09 -13.96 3.60
CA ILE A 79 7.78 -14.62 2.48
C ILE A 79 6.78 -15.20 1.48
N ASN A 80 5.73 -15.89 1.94
CA ASN A 80 4.73 -16.49 1.05
C ASN A 80 3.92 -15.45 0.26
N SER A 81 3.66 -14.28 0.86
CA SER A 81 2.94 -13.18 0.21
C SER A 81 3.81 -12.37 -0.75
N ALA A 82 5.13 -12.29 -0.51
CA ALA A 82 6.07 -11.57 -1.37
C ALA A 82 6.66 -12.44 -2.50
N PHE A 83 6.84 -13.74 -2.24
CA PHE A 83 7.41 -14.73 -3.15
C PHE A 83 6.46 -15.92 -3.20
N SER A 84 5.37 -15.79 -3.97
CA SER A 84 4.55 -16.97 -4.30
C SER A 84 5.38 -17.92 -5.16
N LEU A 85 5.94 -18.96 -4.53
CA LEU A 85 6.42 -20.19 -5.16
C LEU A 85 5.30 -21.23 -5.13
#